data_AF-A0A8H9KUU1-F1
#
_entry.id   AF-A0A8H9KUU1-F1
#
_cell.length_a   1.000
_cell.length_b   1.000
_cell.length_c   1.000
_cell.angle_alpha   90.00
_cell.angle_beta   90.00
_cell.angle_gamma   90.00
#
_symmetry.space_group_name_H-M   'P 1'
#
loop_
_entity.id
_entity.type
_entity.pdbx_description
1 polymer ?
#
loop_
_entity_poly.entity_id
_entity_poly.type
_entity_poly.pdbx_seq_one_letter_code
_entity_poly.pdbx_strand_id
1 'polypeptide(L)'
;MRHLLILALSLLFLSSCEKDGINVTDCEKKMRNHFKDQLNCKEKGSYESNLYKGTYDGKTIYFTNIVCISCLTMPPNEGYTCDMEKVKIENFNDVKDIKMVYNSCTKNFIK
;
A
#
# COMPACT_ATOMS: atom_id res chain seq x y z
N MET A 1 -44.41 30.94 2.87
CA MET A 1 -43.14 30.31 3.28
C MET A 1 -43.31 28.80 3.32
N ARG A 2 -43.38 28.12 2.17
CA ARG A 2 -43.69 26.68 2.09
C ARG A 2 -43.02 25.97 0.92
N HIS A 3 -41.90 26.51 0.43
CA HIS A 3 -41.18 25.95 -0.72
C HIS A 3 -39.65 25.80 -0.52
N LEU A 4 -39.15 26.00 0.71
CA LEU A 4 -37.70 25.90 1.00
C LEU A 4 -37.27 24.55 1.61
N LEU A 5 -38.17 23.55 1.68
CA LEU A 5 -37.89 22.25 2.29
C LEU A 5 -37.51 21.14 1.29
N ILE A 6 -37.48 21.42 -0.01
CA ILE A 6 -37.29 20.37 -1.05
C ILE A 6 -35.85 20.33 -1.59
N LEU A 7 -35.00 21.31 -1.26
CA LEU A 7 -33.63 21.40 -1.79
C LEU A 7 -32.52 20.77 -0.93
N ALA A 8 -32.87 20.01 0.11
CA ALA A 8 -31.87 19.41 1.03
C ALA A 8 -31.64 17.90 0.84
N LEU A 9 -32.27 17.27 -0.17
CA LEU A 9 -32.29 15.80 -0.29
C LEU A 9 -31.56 15.23 -1.52
N SER A 10 -30.68 16.00 -2.16
CA SER A 10 -30.01 15.57 -3.42
C SER A 10 -28.48 15.41 -3.33
N LEU A 11 -27.86 15.55 -2.15
CA LEU A 11 -26.39 15.57 -2.02
C LEU A 11 -25.75 14.32 -1.39
N LEU A 12 -26.51 13.25 -1.10
CA LEU A 12 -26.00 12.10 -0.34
C LEU A 12 -25.68 10.83 -1.13
N PHE A 13 -25.62 10.87 -2.46
CA PHE A 13 -25.26 9.68 -3.27
C PHE A 13 -24.07 9.89 -4.20
N LEU A 14 -23.03 10.58 -3.73
CA LEU A 14 -21.68 10.29 -4.20
C LEU A 14 -21.14 9.05 -3.46
N SER A 15 -21.88 7.93 -3.53
CA SER A 15 -21.26 6.63 -3.34
C SER A 15 -20.34 6.44 -4.54
N SER A 16 -19.10 6.88 -4.37
CA SER A 16 -17.99 6.51 -5.24
C SER A 16 -17.94 4.98 -5.25
N CYS A 17 -18.62 4.35 -6.21
CA CYS A 17 -18.28 3.01 -6.62
C CYS A 17 -16.81 3.05 -7.00
N GLU A 18 -15.95 2.53 -6.12
CA GLU A 18 -14.60 2.16 -6.50
C GLU A 18 -14.73 1.25 -7.71
N LYS A 19 -14.12 1.66 -8.82
CA LYS A 19 -14.07 0.88 -10.06
C LYS A 19 -13.77 -0.57 -9.70
N ASP A 20 -14.53 -1.52 -10.28
CA ASP A 20 -14.19 -2.93 -10.31
C ASP A 20 -12.77 -3.07 -10.88
N GLY A 21 -11.78 -3.07 -10.00
CA GLY A 21 -10.46 -2.57 -10.34
C GLY A 21 -9.44 -3.28 -9.47
N ILE A 22 -8.95 -4.40 -10.00
CA ILE A 22 -7.96 -5.28 -9.37
C ILE A 22 -8.55 -6.02 -8.17
N ASN A 23 -8.50 -7.36 -8.19
CA ASN A 23 -8.92 -8.19 -7.05
C ASN A 23 -7.89 -8.07 -5.91
N VAL A 24 -7.98 -6.99 -5.14
CA VAL A 24 -7.12 -6.69 -3.98
C VAL A 24 -7.60 -7.51 -2.80
N THR A 25 -6.69 -8.27 -2.20
CA THR A 25 -7.00 -9.07 -1.01
C THR A 25 -7.20 -8.19 0.23
N ASP A 26 -7.99 -8.64 1.19
CA ASP A 26 -8.15 -7.93 2.48
C ASP A 26 -6.81 -7.82 3.23
N CYS A 27 -5.92 -8.79 3.01
CA CYS A 27 -4.55 -8.76 3.49
C CYS A 27 -3.77 -7.54 2.96
N GLU A 28 -3.80 -7.31 1.65
CA GLU A 28 -3.11 -6.19 1.02
C GLU A 28 -3.67 -4.85 1.50
N LYS A 29 -4.99 -4.75 1.69
CA LYS A 29 -5.63 -3.56 2.29
C LYS A 29 -5.17 -3.34 3.73
N LYS A 30 -5.14 -4.40 4.54
CA LYS A 30 -4.67 -4.37 5.92
C LYS A 30 -3.22 -3.91 6.01
N MET A 31 -2.34 -4.46 5.17
CA MET A 31 -0.92 -4.09 5.13
C MET A 31 -0.70 -2.65 4.65
N ARG A 32 -1.43 -2.21 3.62
CA ARG A 32 -1.41 -0.81 3.18
C ARG A 32 -1.79 0.14 4.32
N ASN A 33 -2.80 -0.23 5.11
CA ASN A 33 -3.21 0.57 6.26
C ASN A 33 -2.20 0.53 7.42
N HIS A 34 -1.57 -0.62 7.68
CA HIS A 34 -0.53 -0.76 8.68
C HIS A 34 0.68 0.15 8.37
N PHE A 35 1.10 0.19 7.10
CA PHE A 35 2.25 0.97 6.64
C PHE A 35 1.92 2.40 6.20
N LYS A 36 0.68 2.89 6.40
CA LYS A 36 0.20 4.15 5.81
C LYS A 36 1.13 5.36 6.03
N ASP A 37 1.79 5.44 7.17
CA ASP A 37 2.65 6.57 7.55
C ASP A 37 4.07 6.45 6.95
N GLN A 38 4.43 5.27 6.45
CA GLN A 38 5.69 4.99 5.75
C GLN A 38 5.52 5.06 4.23
N LEU A 39 4.29 4.97 3.72
CA LEU A 39 3.95 5.10 2.31
C LEU A 39 3.91 6.58 1.92
N ASN A 40 4.78 6.99 1.00
CA ASN A 40 4.86 8.37 0.55
C ASN A 40 5.32 8.48 -0.90
N CYS A 41 5.01 9.61 -1.51
CA CYS A 41 5.46 9.97 -2.84
C CYS A 41 5.91 11.43 -2.82
N LYS A 42 7.19 11.66 -3.11
CA LYS A 42 7.70 13.01 -3.39
C LYS A 42 7.81 13.22 -4.89
N GLU A 43 8.38 12.24 -5.59
CA GLU A 43 8.55 12.27 -7.04
C GLU A 43 8.46 10.84 -7.60
N LYS A 44 7.59 10.66 -8.60
CA LYS A 44 7.29 9.33 -9.13
C LYS A 44 8.51 8.72 -9.83
N GLY A 45 8.89 7.51 -9.42
CA GLY A 45 10.00 6.76 -10.02
C GLY A 45 11.40 7.23 -9.61
N SER A 46 11.52 8.29 -8.82
CA SER A 46 12.81 8.84 -8.37
C SER A 46 12.87 9.06 -6.86
N TYR A 47 11.75 9.28 -6.19
CA TYR A 47 11.68 9.32 -4.72
C TYR A 47 10.28 8.98 -4.19
N GLU A 48 10.05 7.68 -3.96
CA GLU A 48 8.78 7.14 -3.46
C GLU A 48 9.01 5.94 -2.52
N SER A 49 8.13 5.76 -1.55
CA SER A 49 8.09 4.60 -0.66
C SER A 49 6.79 3.84 -0.90
N ASN A 50 6.89 2.60 -1.37
CA ASN A 50 5.78 1.78 -1.83
C ASN A 50 5.63 0.51 -0.99
N LEU A 51 4.47 -0.14 -1.06
CA LEU A 51 4.27 -1.44 -0.41
C LEU A 51 4.69 -2.57 -1.35
N TYR A 52 5.49 -3.47 -0.83
CA TYR A 52 5.92 -4.69 -1.49
C TYR A 52 5.50 -5.92 -0.68
N LYS A 53 5.49 -7.06 -1.36
CA LYS A 53 5.51 -8.37 -0.71
C LYS A 53 6.58 -9.26 -1.33
N GLY A 54 7.06 -10.21 -0.54
CA GLY A 54 7.99 -11.24 -0.98
C GLY A 54 7.91 -12.46 -0.07
N THR A 55 8.67 -13.49 -0.41
CA THR A 55 8.80 -14.72 0.37
C THR A 55 10.08 -14.67 1.18
N TYR A 56 10.00 -14.85 2.50
CA TYR A 56 11.15 -14.95 3.38
C TYR A 56 10.90 -16.05 4.42
N ASP A 57 11.85 -16.98 4.56
CA ASP A 57 11.74 -18.13 5.46
C ASP A 57 10.41 -18.90 5.31
N GLY A 58 10.00 -19.14 4.05
CA GLY A 58 8.74 -19.81 3.71
C GLY A 58 7.46 -19.00 3.96
N LYS A 59 7.55 -17.78 4.49
CA LYS A 59 6.41 -16.90 4.77
C LYS A 59 6.28 -15.82 3.71
N THR A 60 5.05 -15.47 3.34
CA THR A 60 4.79 -14.20 2.63
C THR A 60 4.86 -13.06 3.64
N ILE A 61 5.79 -12.14 3.42
CA ILE A 61 5.95 -10.93 4.22
C ILE A 61 5.68 -9.68 3.38
N TYR A 62 5.15 -8.65 4.02
CA TYR A 62 4.91 -7.32 3.47
C TYR A 62 5.85 -6.32 4.11
N PHE A 63 6.40 -5.42 3.31
CA PHE A 63 7.37 -4.42 3.74
C PHE A 63 7.30 -3.19 2.83
N THR A 64 7.73 -2.04 3.34
CA THR A 64 7.92 -0.85 2.50
C THR A 64 9.32 -0.85 1.91
N ASN A 65 9.45 -0.48 0.65
CA ASN A 65 10.75 -0.24 0.04
C ASN A 65 10.77 1.14 -0.64
N ILE A 66 11.91 1.82 -0.52
CA ILE A 66 12.11 3.16 -1.07
C ILE A 66 12.73 3.02 -2.46
N VAL A 67 12.06 3.57 -3.46
CA VAL A 67 12.64 3.81 -4.78
C VAL A 67 13.28 5.19 -4.74
N CYS A 68 14.61 5.22 -4.64
CA CYS A 68 15.37 6.44 -4.84
C CYS A 68 16.68 6.17 -5.58
N ILE A 69 16.77 6.62 -6.84
CA ILE A 69 17.89 6.33 -7.74
C ILE A 69 19.21 6.91 -7.21
N SER A 70 19.13 8.06 -6.54
CA SER A 70 20.31 8.78 -6.03
C SER A 70 20.56 8.56 -4.53
N CYS A 71 19.75 7.74 -3.87
CA CYS A 71 19.89 7.49 -2.44
C CYS A 71 20.51 6.11 -2.19
N LEU A 72 21.51 6.04 -1.30
CA LEU A 72 21.99 4.77 -0.74
C LEU A 72 21.05 4.31 0.38
N THR A 73 19.79 4.02 0.07
CA THR A 73 18.81 3.60 1.08
C THR A 73 19.15 2.23 1.62
N MET A 74 19.10 2.08 2.94
CA MET A 74 19.22 0.78 3.59
C MET A 74 18.04 -0.10 3.19
N PRO A 75 18.26 -1.40 2.86
CA PRO A 75 17.16 -2.30 2.57
C PRO A 75 16.27 -2.50 3.80
N PRO A 76 15.02 -2.94 3.59
CA PRO A 76 14.12 -3.30 4.69
C PRO A 76 14.73 -4.39 5.57
N ASN A 77 14.67 -4.19 6.90
CA ASN A 77 15.17 -5.13 7.91
C ASN A 77 14.03 -5.80 8.70
N GLU A 78 12.78 -5.48 8.36
CA GLU A 78 11.60 -6.10 8.91
C GLU A 78 10.45 -6.11 7.90
N GLY A 79 9.52 -7.04 8.09
CA GLY A 79 8.26 -7.12 7.38
C GLY A 79 7.19 -7.73 8.27
N TYR A 80 5.96 -7.82 7.77
CA TYR A 80 4.83 -8.36 8.50
C TYR A 80 4.09 -9.39 7.66
N THR A 81 3.66 -10.49 8.28
CA THR A 81 2.75 -11.44 7.65
C THR A 81 1.32 -10.89 7.65
N CYS A 82 0.41 -11.60 6.97
CA CYS A 82 -1.01 -11.23 6.97
C CYS A 82 -1.63 -11.18 8.38
N ASP A 83 -1.14 -12.05 9.26
CA ASP A 83 -1.60 -12.20 10.64
C ASP A 83 -0.98 -11.15 11.58
N MET A 84 -0.27 -10.15 11.04
CA MET A 84 0.47 -9.12 11.78
C MET A 84 1.65 -9.67 12.58
N GLU A 85 2.14 -10.86 12.24
CA GLU A 85 3.40 -11.35 12.81
C GLU A 85 4.55 -10.51 12.23
N LYS A 86 5.30 -9.85 13.10
CA LYS A 86 6.53 -9.15 12.72
C LYS A 86 7.62 -10.17 12.42
N VAL A 87 8.25 -10.04 11.26
CA VAL A 87 9.36 -10.89 10.82
C VAL A 87 10.59 -10.00 10.67
N LYS A 88 11.64 -10.30 11.43
CA LYS A 88 12.95 -9.67 11.27
C LYS A 88 13.65 -10.27 10.05
N ILE A 89 14.19 -9.42 9.18
CA ILE A 89 14.91 -9.82 7.98
C ILE A 89 16.40 -9.63 8.25
N GLU A 90 17.14 -10.72 8.46
CA GLU A 90 18.58 -10.65 8.76
C GLU A 90 19.40 -10.25 7.52
N ASN A 91 19.00 -10.74 6.34
CA ASN A 91 19.62 -10.43 5.06
C ASN A 91 18.54 -10.30 3.98
N PHE A 92 18.36 -9.09 3.46
CA PHE A 92 17.31 -8.82 2.48
C PHE A 92 17.49 -9.57 1.15
N ASN A 93 18.72 -10.00 0.82
CA ASN A 93 18.98 -10.80 -0.38
C ASN A 93 18.30 -12.19 -0.34
N ASP A 94 17.86 -12.62 0.84
CA ASP A 94 17.18 -13.89 1.04
C ASP A 94 15.66 -13.75 0.82
N VAL A 95 15.13 -12.52 0.70
CA VAL A 95 13.74 -12.28 0.30
C VAL A 95 13.59 -12.56 -1.19
N LYS A 96 12.69 -13.48 -1.54
CA LYS A 96 12.41 -13.91 -2.92
C LYS A 96 11.07 -13.39 -3.42
N ASP A 97 10.84 -13.51 -4.73
CA ASP A 97 9.56 -13.19 -5.38
C ASP A 97 9.02 -11.78 -5.05
N ILE A 98 9.94 -10.81 -4.92
CA ILE A 98 9.62 -9.45 -4.53
C ILE A 98 8.75 -8.80 -5.60
N LYS A 99 7.58 -8.31 -5.20
CA LYS A 99 6.65 -7.58 -6.06
C LYS A 99 6.06 -6.38 -5.36
N MET A 100 5.90 -5.28 -6.09
CA MET A 100 5.14 -4.13 -5.62
C MET A 100 3.65 -4.49 -5.61
N VAL A 101 2.97 -4.21 -4.51
CA VAL A 101 1.53 -4.45 -4.37
C VAL A 101 0.73 -3.15 -4.25
N TYR A 102 1.37 -2.05 -3.87
CA TYR A 102 0.74 -0.72 -3.83
C TYR A 102 1.76 0.36 -4.19
N ASN A 103 1.43 1.21 -5.16
CA ASN A 103 2.23 2.37 -5.52
C ASN A 103 1.65 3.63 -4.87
N SER A 104 2.47 4.30 -4.07
CA SER A 104 2.07 5.47 -3.28
C SER A 104 1.85 6.73 -4.11
N CYS A 105 2.50 6.83 -5.28
CA CYS A 105 2.32 7.96 -6.19
C CYS A 105 1.01 7.86 -6.98
N THR A 106 0.70 6.68 -7.51
CA THR A 106 -0.56 6.46 -8.25
C THR A 106 -1.74 6.16 -7.33
N LYS A 107 -1.46 5.85 -6.06
CA LYS A 107 -2.42 5.44 -5.02
C LYS A 107 -3.20 4.17 -5.38
N ASN A 108 -2.63 3.31 -6.24
CA ASN A 108 -3.27 2.11 -6.74
C ASN A 108 -2.57 0.84 -6.27
N PHE A 109 -3.34 -0.23 -6.08
CA PHE A 109 -2.81 -1.58 -5.97
C PHE A 109 -2.29 -2.06 -7.33
N ILE A 110 -1.33 -2.99 -7.31
CA ILE A 110 -0.68 -3.55 -8.50
C ILE A 110 -0.75 -5.08 -8.44
N LYS A 111 -0.99 -5.71 -9.60
CA LYS A 111 -0.97 -7.17 -9.77
C LYS A 111 0.04 -7.59 -10.82
#